data_AF-A0A2K3QI74-F1
#
_entry.id   AF-A0A2K3QI74-F1
#
_cell.length_a   1.000
_cell.length_b   1.000
_cell.length_c   1.000
_cell.angle_alpha   90.00
_cell.angle_beta   90.00
_cell.angle_gamma   90.00
#
_symmetry.space_group_name_H-M   'P 1'
#
loop_
_entity.id
_entity.type
_entity.pdbx_description
1 polymer ?
#
loop_
_entity_poly.entity_id
_entity_poly.type
_entity_poly.pdbx_seq_one_letter_code
_entity_poly.pdbx_strand_id
1 'polypeptide(L)'
;MIEGYTSGKRAYISRLDRFSATFSPEGTLVILHNYDKPGKIGGVGMVLGSHGINIRFMQVGSLGLASEQGEKPETQEDNEALMILGVDGEVQGSVLDGLRKSDGVLDVNLVKL
;
A
#
# COMPACT_ATOMS: atom_id res chain seq x y z
N MET A 1 4.37 -11.70 8.36
CA MET A 1 5.47 -12.46 7.69
C MET A 1 5.82 -11.77 6.37
N ILE A 2 7.08 -11.72 5.92
CA ILE A 2 7.47 -11.13 4.63
C ILE A 2 8.06 -12.23 3.75
N GLU A 3 7.61 -12.34 2.50
CA GLU A 3 8.19 -13.24 1.50
C GLU A 3 8.65 -12.47 0.27
N GLY A 4 9.67 -13.01 -0.39
CA GLY A 4 10.23 -12.41 -1.58
C GLY A 4 11.12 -13.37 -2.36
N TYR A 5 11.56 -12.91 -3.52
CA TYR A 5 12.48 -13.63 -4.39
C TYR A 5 13.47 -12.65 -5.04
N THR A 6 14.55 -13.18 -5.59
CA THR A 6 15.50 -12.40 -6.38
C THR A 6 15.41 -12.77 -7.84
N SER A 7 15.50 -11.79 -8.73
CA SER A 7 15.65 -12.01 -10.18
C SER A 7 16.77 -11.13 -10.71
N GLY A 8 17.81 -11.76 -11.27
CA GLY A 8 19.06 -11.08 -11.61
C GLY A 8 19.71 -10.45 -10.38
N LYS A 9 19.91 -9.13 -10.41
CA LYS A 9 20.50 -8.34 -9.31
C LYS A 9 19.46 -7.58 -8.47
N ARG A 10 18.17 -7.90 -8.61
CA ARG A 10 17.07 -7.20 -7.93
C ARG A 10 16.35 -8.14 -6.98
N ALA A 11 15.98 -7.61 -5.81
CA ALA A 11 15.09 -8.26 -4.86
C ALA A 11 13.65 -7.80 -5.10
N TYR A 12 12.70 -8.69 -4.88
CA TYR A 12 11.28 -8.43 -4.98
C TYR A 12 10.62 -8.97 -3.73
N ILE A 13 9.73 -8.18 -3.14
CA ILE A 13 8.77 -8.68 -2.17
C ILE A 13 7.60 -9.24 -2.98
N SER A 14 7.13 -10.44 -2.63
CA SER A 14 5.98 -11.12 -3.25
C SER A 14 4.78 -11.22 -2.32
N ARG A 15 5.00 -11.11 -0.99
CA ARG A 15 3.95 -11.14 0.02
C ARG A 15 4.33 -10.32 1.24
N LEU A 16 3.38 -9.49 1.70
CA LEU A 16 3.45 -8.77 2.96
C LEU A 16 2.28 -9.21 3.83
N ASP A 17 2.61 -9.95 4.88
CA ASP A 17 1.63 -10.59 5.75
C ASP A 17 0.60 -11.39 4.95
N ARG A 18 -0.70 -11.17 5.12
CA ARG A 18 -1.74 -11.85 4.33
C ARG A 18 -1.96 -11.30 2.91
N PHE A 19 -1.23 -10.25 2.51
CA PHE A 19 -1.41 -9.58 1.23
C PHE A 19 -0.39 -10.01 0.20
N SER A 20 -0.86 -10.45 -0.96
CA SER A 20 -0.01 -10.80 -2.11
C SER A 20 0.28 -9.54 -2.92
N ALA A 21 1.55 -9.17 -3.04
CA ALA A 21 1.98 -7.98 -3.77
C ALA A 21 3.40 -8.15 -4.29
N THR A 22 3.63 -7.84 -5.56
CA THR A 22 4.96 -7.94 -6.18
C THR A 22 5.55 -6.55 -6.42
N PHE A 23 6.62 -6.18 -5.71
CA PHE A 23 7.29 -4.90 -5.88
C PHE A 23 8.77 -4.95 -5.48
N SER A 24 9.58 -4.01 -6.00
CA SER A 24 10.98 -3.81 -5.59
C SER A 24 11.01 -3.00 -4.29
N PRO A 25 11.61 -3.49 -3.19
CA PRO A 25 11.72 -2.74 -1.95
C PRO A 25 12.90 -1.76 -2.03
N GLU A 26 12.71 -0.64 -2.73
CA GLU A 26 13.76 0.37 -2.96
C GLU A 26 13.27 1.79 -2.71
N GLY A 27 14.16 2.64 -2.18
CA GLY A 27 13.90 4.07 -1.98
C GLY A 27 12.94 4.36 -0.83
N THR A 28 12.06 5.36 -1.03
CA THR A 28 11.05 5.75 -0.04
C THR A 28 9.71 5.10 -0.38
N LEU A 29 9.22 4.28 0.55
CA LEU A 29 7.96 3.58 0.43
C LEU A 29 6.94 4.10 1.44
N VAL A 30 5.71 4.35 0.98
CA VAL A 30 4.55 4.57 1.83
C VAL A 30 3.64 3.36 1.69
N ILE A 31 3.47 2.62 2.78
CA ILE A 31 2.62 1.42 2.83
C ILE A 31 1.37 1.79 3.61
N LEU A 32 0.22 1.71 2.96
CA LEU A 32 -1.08 1.99 3.55
C LEU A 32 -1.90 0.71 3.63
N HIS A 33 -2.44 0.45 4.81
CA HIS A 33 -3.52 -0.51 4.97
C HIS A 33 -4.84 0.25 4.83
N ASN A 34 -5.73 -0.15 3.91
CA ASN A 34 -6.95 0.61 3.60
C ASN A 34 -8.10 -0.31 3.19
N TYR A 35 -9.32 0.22 3.21
CA TYR A 35 -10.46 -0.45 2.58
C TYR A 35 -10.38 -0.33 1.06
N ASP A 36 -10.70 -1.42 0.36
CA ASP A 36 -10.82 -1.48 -1.09
C ASP A 36 -12.21 -1.02 -1.51
N LYS A 37 -12.39 0.31 -1.58
CA LYS A 37 -13.64 0.96 -1.97
C LYS A 37 -13.38 2.08 -3.00
N PRO A 38 -14.38 2.46 -3.82
CA PRO A 38 -14.26 3.60 -4.72
C PRO A 38 -13.82 4.87 -3.97
N GLY A 39 -12.90 5.62 -4.59
CA GLY A 39 -12.41 6.92 -4.07
C GLY A 39 -11.23 6.83 -3.09
N LYS A 40 -10.93 5.66 -2.50
CA LYS A 40 -9.88 5.51 -1.48
C LYS A 40 -8.48 5.78 -2.03
N ILE A 41 -8.16 5.18 -3.18
CA ILE A 41 -6.90 5.42 -3.91
C ILE A 41 -6.77 6.88 -4.33
N GLY A 42 -7.86 7.47 -4.84
CA GLY A 42 -7.90 8.87 -5.23
C GLY A 42 -7.60 9.81 -4.05
N GLY A 43 -8.18 9.54 -2.88
CA GLY A 43 -7.94 10.33 -1.66
C GLY A 43 -6.46 10.35 -1.26
N VAL A 44 -5.80 9.19 -1.27
CA VAL A 44 -4.35 9.08 -1.01
C VAL A 44 -3.55 9.86 -2.04
N GLY A 45 -3.88 9.71 -3.33
CA GLY A 45 -3.24 10.45 -4.42
C GLY A 45 -3.37 11.97 -4.27
N MET A 46 -4.54 12.46 -3.84
CA MET A 46 -4.74 13.90 -3.61
C MET A 46 -3.95 14.43 -2.43
N VAL A 47 -3.83 13.67 -1.32
CA VAL A 47 -2.99 14.07 -0.18
C VAL A 47 -1.53 14.22 -0.63
N LEU A 48 -0.98 13.22 -1.33
CA LEU A 48 0.40 13.27 -1.81
C LEU A 48 0.61 14.42 -2.82
N GLY A 49 -0.29 14.55 -3.80
CA GLY A 49 -0.23 15.60 -4.81
C GLY A 49 -0.33 17.01 -4.22
N SER A 50 -1.17 17.22 -3.20
CA SER A 50 -1.29 18.52 -2.52
C SER A 50 -0.01 18.94 -1.77
N HIS A 51 0.86 17.98 -1.43
CA HIS A 51 2.18 18.22 -0.84
C HIS A 51 3.31 18.19 -1.89
N GLY A 52 2.99 18.11 -3.18
CA GLY A 52 3.97 18.07 -4.25
C GLY A 52 4.79 16.77 -4.30
N ILE A 53 4.28 15.68 -3.71
CA ILE A 53 4.96 14.38 -3.70
C ILE A 53 4.52 13.57 -4.91
N ASN A 54 5.49 13.18 -5.74
CA ASN A 54 5.25 12.35 -6.92
C ASN A 54 5.23 10.85 -6.55
N ILE A 55 4.34 10.10 -7.19
CA ILE A 55 4.26 8.63 -7.06
C ILE A 55 5.03 8.02 -8.23
N ARG A 56 6.11 7.30 -7.94
CA ARG A 56 6.90 6.54 -8.92
C ARG A 56 6.18 5.29 -9.37
N PHE A 57 5.64 4.55 -8.41
CA PHE A 57 4.88 3.34 -8.64
C PHE A 57 3.86 3.14 -7.53
N MET A 58 2.79 2.42 -7.86
CA MET A 58 1.76 1.98 -6.93
C MET A 58 1.50 0.50 -7.17
N GLN A 59 1.57 -0.29 -6.12
CA GLN A 59 1.17 -1.69 -6.11
C GLN A 59 0.06 -1.87 -5.06
N VAL A 60 -1.05 -2.48 -5.44
CA VAL A 60 -2.12 -2.82 -4.51
C VAL A 60 -2.08 -4.33 -4.30
N GLY A 61 -1.79 -4.74 -3.07
CA GLY A 61 -1.94 -6.10 -2.62
C GLY A 61 -3.36 -6.32 -2.13
N SER A 62 -4.05 -7.30 -2.71
CA SER A 62 -5.29 -7.81 -2.16
C SER A 62 -4.99 -8.98 -1.21
N LEU A 63 -5.99 -9.34 -0.39
CA LEU A 63 -6.02 -10.61 0.32
C LEU A 63 -5.97 -11.72 -0.74
N GLY A 64 -4.77 -12.23 -1.04
CA GLY A 64 -4.56 -13.14 -2.15
C GLY A 64 -5.12 -14.52 -1.84
N LEU A 65 -5.96 -15.07 -2.72
CA LEU A 65 -6.36 -16.48 -2.91
C LEU A 65 -6.74 -17.35 -1.68
N ALA A 66 -6.57 -16.90 -0.43
CA ALA A 66 -7.13 -17.54 0.76
C ALA A 66 -8.67 -17.44 0.76
N SER A 67 -9.21 -16.48 0.01
CA SER A 67 -10.62 -16.38 -0.33
C SER A 67 -11.09 -17.44 -1.35
N GLU A 68 -10.20 -18.26 -1.95
CA GLU A 68 -10.58 -19.49 -2.68
C GLU A 68 -10.94 -20.64 -1.73
N GLN A 69 -10.57 -20.56 -0.44
CA GLN A 69 -10.96 -21.53 0.60
C GLN A 69 -12.29 -21.18 1.29
N GLY A 70 -13.05 -20.22 0.76
CA GLY A 70 -14.47 -20.04 1.07
C GLY A 70 -14.82 -18.88 2.00
N GLU A 71 -13.84 -18.15 2.54
CA GLU A 71 -14.10 -16.93 3.31
C GLU A 71 -14.12 -15.72 2.37
N LYS A 72 -15.24 -15.56 1.64
CA LYS A 72 -15.56 -14.24 1.09
C LYS A 72 -15.87 -13.32 2.27
N PRO A 73 -15.35 -12.09 2.31
CA PRO A 73 -15.75 -11.14 3.34
C PRO A 73 -17.28 -11.03 3.33
N GLU A 74 -17.89 -11.24 4.51
CA GLU A 74 -19.34 -11.36 4.70
C GLU A 74 -20.08 -10.09 4.24
N THR A 75 -19.35 -8.96 4.21
CA THR A 75 -19.81 -7.67 3.72
C THR A 75 -18.74 -6.99 2.84
N GLN A 76 -19.16 -6.08 1.95
CA GLN A 76 -18.22 -5.18 1.25
C GLN A 76 -17.49 -4.22 2.20
N GLU A 77 -17.90 -4.16 3.48
CA GLU A 77 -17.33 -3.24 4.46
C GLU A 77 -15.97 -3.72 4.99
N ASP A 78 -15.69 -5.01 4.88
CA ASP A 78 -14.46 -5.65 5.39
C ASP A 78 -13.42 -5.94 4.29
N ASN A 79 -13.65 -5.46 3.06
CA ASN A 79 -12.67 -5.69 1.99
C ASN A 79 -11.46 -4.79 2.18
N GLU A 80 -10.37 -5.35 2.70
CA GLU A 80 -9.11 -4.67 2.96
C GLU A 80 -8.08 -4.88 1.84
N ALA A 81 -7.23 -3.88 1.64
CA ALA A 81 -6.12 -3.89 0.71
C ALA A 81 -4.87 -3.28 1.35
N LEU A 82 -3.72 -3.67 0.81
CA LEU A 82 -2.44 -3.08 1.13
C LEU A 82 -1.92 -2.28 -0.06
N MET A 83 -1.94 -0.96 0.02
CA MET A 83 -1.38 -0.08 -1.00
C MET A 83 0.07 0.23 -0.69
N ILE A 84 0.96 -0.07 -1.63
CA ILE A 84 2.40 0.15 -1.53
C ILE A 84 2.79 1.17 -2.58
N LEU A 85 3.29 2.32 -2.14
CA LEU A 85 3.66 3.44 -2.98
C LEU A 85 5.16 3.66 -2.92
N GLY A 86 5.84 3.67 -4.07
CA GLY A 86 7.16 4.27 -4.18
C GLY A 86 6.98 5.75 -4.48
N VAL A 87 7.58 6.63 -3.68
CA VAL A 87 7.43 8.08 -3.81
C VAL A 87 8.78 8.78 -4.02
N ASP A 88 8.74 9.90 -4.74
CA ASP A 88 9.87 10.81 -4.88
C ASP A 88 9.74 11.96 -3.87
N GLY A 89 10.83 12.29 -3.19
CA GLY A 89 10.90 13.40 -2.24
C GLY A 89 10.77 12.98 -0.78
N GLU A 90 10.77 13.97 0.10
CA GLU A 90 10.74 13.75 1.54
C GLU A 90 9.31 13.74 2.07
N VAL A 91 8.90 12.60 2.62
CA VAL A 91 7.61 12.45 3.30
C VAL A 91 7.71 13.02 4.72
N GLN A 92 7.23 14.25 4.90
CA GLN A 92 7.19 14.93 6.19
C GLN A 92 6.02 14.45 7.06
N GLY A 93 6.04 14.77 8.36
CA GLY A 93 4.99 14.38 9.31
C GLY A 93 3.59 14.84 8.91
N SER A 94 3.47 16.05 8.34
CA SER A 94 2.20 16.60 7.85
C SER A 94 1.56 15.74 6.76
N VAL A 95 2.37 15.14 5.89
CA VAL A 95 1.92 14.23 4.83
C VAL A 95 1.37 12.96 5.46
N LEU A 96 2.11 12.35 6.40
CA LEU A 96 1.67 11.15 7.10
C LEU A 96 0.37 11.38 7.88
N ASP A 97 0.23 12.54 8.51
CA ASP A 97 -0.99 12.91 9.23
C ASP A 97 -2.17 13.11 8.26
N GLY A 98 -1.93 13.69 7.09
CA GLY A 98 -2.94 13.79 6.02
C GLY A 98 -3.40 12.42 5.52
N LEU A 99 -2.46 11.49 5.34
CA LEU A 99 -2.75 10.13 4.90
C LEU A 99 -3.55 9.35 5.95
N ARG A 100 -3.18 9.44 7.23
CA ARG A 100 -3.90 8.79 8.35
C ARG A 100 -5.31 9.33 8.54
N LYS A 101 -5.55 10.59 8.18
CA LYS A 101 -6.88 11.22 8.22
C LYS A 101 -7.72 10.94 6.96
N SER A 102 -7.12 10.32 5.94
CA SER A 102 -7.84 9.99 4.71
C SER A 102 -8.88 8.91 4.99
N ASP A 103 -10.11 9.15 4.53
CA ASP A 103 -11.24 8.27 4.78
C ASP A 103 -10.97 6.86 4.24
N GLY A 104 -11.02 5.86 5.12
CA GLY A 104 -10.81 4.45 4.81
C GLY A 104 -9.34 3.99 4.80
N VAL A 105 -8.39 4.82 5.25
CA VAL A 105 -7.05 4.39 5.62
C VAL A 105 -7.06 3.90 7.07
N LEU A 106 -6.57 2.69 7.28
CA LEU A 106 -6.50 2.00 8.58
C LEU A 106 -5.14 2.19 9.25
N ASP A 107 -4.06 2.14 8.47
CA ASP A 107 -2.70 2.35 8.96
C ASP A 107 -1.80 2.90 7.86
N VAL A 108 -0.74 3.63 8.25
CA VAL A 108 0.25 4.25 7.36
C VAL A 108 1.64 4.06 7.91
N ASN A 109 2.49 3.37 7.14
CA ASN A 109 3.89 3.14 7.47
C ASN A 109 4.80 3.77 6.41
N LEU A 110 5.78 4.55 6.88
CA LEU A 110 6.85 5.08 6.05
C LEU A 110 8.09 4.22 6.21
N VAL A 111 8.62 3.71 5.11
CA VAL A 111 9.83 2.88 5.08
C VAL A 111 10.85 3.54 4.15
N LYS A 112 12.10 3.63 4.60
CA LYS A 112 13.23 4.13 3.80
C LYS A 112 14.27 3.01 3.72
N LEU A 113 14.68 2.67 2.50
CA LEU A 113 15.62 1.57 2.18
C LEU A 113 16.81 2.08 1.38
#